data_AF-A0A8J8AH74-F1
#
_entry.id   AF-A0A8J8AH74-F1
#
_cell.length_a   1.000
_cell.length_b   1.000
_cell.length_c   1.000
_cell.angle_alpha   90.00
_cell.angle_beta   90.00
_cell.angle_gamma   90.00
#
_symmetry.space_group_name_H-M   'P 1'
#
loop_
_entity.id
_entity.type
_entity.pdbx_description
1 polymer ?
#
loop_
_entity_poly.entity_id
_entity_poly.type
_entity_poly.pdbx_seq_one_letter_code
_entity_poly.pdbx_strand_id
1 'polypeptide(L)' 'MGRKALAPVSIFSFLLNLFFGESHLSLDLLVPVFIYWLYLVGMEEKPHARILARDFGIIFLAGTAGWMLGTHA' A
#
# COMPACT_ATOMS: atom_id res chain seq x y z
N MET A 1 -5.54 15.00 -6.40
CA MET A 1 -5.81 14.79 -4.97
C MET A 1 -5.42 13.38 -4.49
N GLY A 2 -5.04 12.45 -5.39
CA GLY A 2 -4.54 11.11 -5.07
C GLY A 2 -3.40 10.98 -4.04
N ARG A 3 -2.57 12.01 -3.82
CA ARG A 3 -1.55 12.00 -2.76
C ARG A 3 -2.13 12.02 -1.34
N LYS A 4 -3.35 12.53 -1.14
CA LYS A 4 -3.99 12.58 0.20
C LYS A 4 -4.31 11.18 0.72
N ALA A 5 -4.65 10.24 -0.17
CA ALA A 5 -4.92 8.84 0.20
C ALA A 5 -3.65 7.98 0.28
N LEU A 6 -2.54 8.42 -0.30
CA LEU A 6 -1.29 7.64 -0.29
C LEU A 6 -0.75 7.42 1.12
N ALA A 7 -0.72 8.48 1.93
CA ALA A 7 -0.25 8.42 3.31
C ALA A 7 -1.06 7.42 4.17
N PRO A 8 -2.40 7.53 4.26
CA PRO A 8 -3.18 6.58 5.05
C PRO A 8 -3.13 5.15 4.50
N VAL A 9 -3.10 4.96 3.18
CA VAL A 9 -2.97 3.61 2.59
C VAL A 9 -1.59 3.00 2.84
N SER A 10 -0.52 3.80 2.84
CA SER A 10 0.82 3.32 3.17
C SER A 10 0.94 2.94 4.64
N ILE A 11 0.34 3.73 5.55
CA ILE A 11 0.26 3.40 6.98
C ILE A 11 -0.54 2.11 7.18
N PHE A 12 -1.66 1.96 6.47
CA PHE A 12 -2.45 0.73 6.50
C PHE A 12 -1.65 -0.48 6.00
N SER A 13 -0.93 -0.35 4.87
CA SER A 13 -0.03 -1.38 4.33
C SER A 13 1.03 -1.80 5.34
N PHE A 14 1.66 -0.83 6.00
CA PHE A 14 2.66 -1.06 7.04
C PHE A 14 2.09 -1.82 8.23
N LEU A 15 0.97 -1.36 8.81
CA LEU A 15 0.35 -2.00 9.97
C LEU A 15 -0.15 -3.41 9.64
N LEU A 16 -0.79 -3.58 8.47
CA LEU A 16 -1.28 -4.88 8.03
C LEU A 16 -0.12 -5.90 7.94
N ASN A 17 0.98 -5.51 7.28
CA ASN A 17 2.15 -6.38 7.15
C ASN A 17 2.92 -6.57 8.46
N LEU A 18 2.88 -5.60 9.38
CA LEU A 18 3.47 -5.71 10.71
C LEU A 18 2.77 -6.79 11.56
N PHE A 19 1.44 -6.87 11.50
CA PHE A 19 0.66 -7.80 12.34
C PHE A 19 0.32 -9.12 11.66
N PHE A 20 0.20 -9.16 10.33
CA PHE A 20 -0.31 -10.33 9.59
C PHE A 20 0.66 -10.87 8.53
N GLY A 21 1.78 -10.18 8.29
CA GLY A 21 2.66 -10.48 7.16
C GLY A 21 3.35 -11.85 7.19
N GLU A 22 3.38 -12.54 8.34
CA GLU A 22 3.86 -13.92 8.43
C GLU A 22 2.92 -14.93 7.75
N SER A 23 1.62 -14.65 7.73
CA SER A 23 0.60 -15.61 7.27
C SER A 23 0.36 -15.51 5.77
N HIS A 24 0.27 -14.29 5.22
CA HIS A 24 -0.16 -14.07 3.84
C HIS A 24 0.47 -12.82 3.19
N LEU A 25 1.79 -12.74 3.18
CA LEU A 25 2.62 -11.66 2.63
C LEU A 25 2.17 -11.16 1.23
N SER A 26 1.71 -12.06 0.35
CA SER A 26 1.23 -11.72 -0.99
C SER A 26 -0.13 -11.01 -0.99
N LEU A 27 -1.05 -11.38 -0.10
CA LEU A 27 -2.37 -10.73 0.04
C LEU A 27 -2.23 -9.40 0.78
N ASP A 28 -1.33 -9.32 1.76
CA ASP A 28 -1.15 -8.14 2.61
C ASP A 28 -0.52 -6.96 1.86
N LEU A 29 0.19 -7.21 0.76
CA LEU A 29 0.69 -6.17 -0.15
C LEU A 29 -0.32 -5.82 -1.26
N LEU A 30 -1.17 -6.78 -1.65
CA LEU A 30 -2.12 -6.60 -2.75
C LEU A 30 -3.37 -5.83 -2.31
N VAL A 31 -3.84 -6.04 -1.08
CA VAL A 31 -5.01 -5.36 -0.51
C VAL A 31 -4.81 -3.83 -0.44
N PRO A 32 -3.71 -3.29 0.11
CA PRO A 32 -3.48 -1.84 0.13
C PRO A 32 -3.40 -1.22 -1.27
N VAL A 33 -2.75 -1.92 -2.21
CA VAL A 33 -2.67 -1.48 -3.62
C VAL A 33 -4.05 -1.46 -4.27
N PHE A 34 -4.88 -2.48 -4.01
CA PHE A 34 -6.25 -2.55 -4.51
C PHE A 34 -7.15 -1.45 -3.94
N ILE A 35 -7.03 -1.15 -2.64
CA ILE A 35 -7.74 -0.04 -1.99
C ILE A 35 -7.33 1.30 -2.61
N TYR A 36 -6.03 1.52 -2.83
CA TYR A 36 -5.54 2.73 -3.48
C TYR A 36 -6.06 2.88 -4.91
N TRP A 37 -6.08 1.77 -5.66
CA TRP A 37 -6.62 1.74 -7.01
C TRP A 37 -8.12 2.08 -7.04
N LEU A 38 -8.93 1.48 -6.15
CA LEU A 38 -10.35 1.81 -6.04
C LEU A 38 -10.59 3.29 -5.71
N TYR A 39 -9.77 3.87 -4.82
CA TYR A 39 -9.82 5.29 -4.50
C TYR A 39 -9.57 6.17 -5.74
N LEU A 40 -8.58 5.82 -6.58
CA LEU A 40 -8.27 6.57 -7.79
C LEU A 40 -9.38 6.46 -8.84
N VAL A 41 -9.93 5.26 -9.04
CA VAL A 41 -11.06 5.03 -9.95
C VAL A 41 -12.29 5.82 -9.51
N GLY A 42 -12.61 5.81 -8.21
CA GLY A 42 -13.76 6.54 -7.67
C GLY A 42 -13.65 8.07 -7.74
N MET A 43 -12.43 8.59 -7.90
CA MET A 43 -12.18 10.03 -8.06
C MET A 43 -12.15 10.47 -9.54
N GLU A 44 -12.34 9.55 -10.49
CA GLU A 44 -12.17 9.76 -11.94
C GLU A 44 -10.81 10.39 -12.34
N GLU A 45 -9.86 10.49 -11.41
CA GLU A 45 -8.53 11.00 -11.67
C GLU A 45 -7.80 9.95 -12.51
N LYS A 46 -7.56 10.21 -13.80
CA LYS A 46 -6.65 9.41 -14.63
C LYS A 46 -5.21 9.72 -14.22
N PRO A 47 -4.59 8.95 -13.32
CA PRO A 47 -3.27 9.27 -12.85
C PRO A 47 -2.29 8.93 -13.96
N HIS A 48 -1.30 9.80 -14.21
CA HIS A 48 -0.21 9.44 -15.11
C HIS A 48 0.43 8.14 -14.62
N ALA A 49 0.66 7.18 -15.53
CA ALA A 49 1.19 5.85 -15.19
C ALA A 49 2.48 5.92 -14.35
N ARG A 50 3.31 6.94 -14.57
CA ARG A 50 4.52 7.21 -13.78
C ARG A 50 4.23 7.55 -12.31
N ILE A 51 3.17 8.30 -12.04
CA ILE A 51 2.74 8.66 -10.69
C ILE A 51 2.17 7.42 -9.99
N LEU A 52 1.38 6.64 -10.71
CA LEU A 52 0.82 5.38 -10.21
C LEU A 52 1.92 4.39 -9.80
N ALA A 53 2.91 4.18 -10.65
CA ALA A 53 4.04 3.30 -10.36
C ALA A 53 4.84 3.77 -9.12
N ARG A 54 5.03 5.08 -8.96
CA ARG A 54 5.70 5.65 -7.79
C ARG A 54 4.90 5.38 -6.51
N ASP A 55 3.60 5.65 -6.56
CA ASP A 55 2.73 5.56 -5.39
C ASP A 55 2.50 4.09 -4.98
N PHE A 56 2.39 3.16 -5.95
CA PHE A 56 2.44 1.72 -5.68
C PHE A 56 3.78 1.29 -5.07
N GLY A 57 4.90 1.80 -5.57
CA GLY A 57 6.22 1.54 -4.97
C GLY A 57 6.31 1.97 -3.51
N ILE A 58 5.71 3.11 -3.16
CA ILE A 58 5.68 3.60 -1.77
C ILE A 58 4.82 2.68 -0.88
N ILE A 59 3.64 2.27 -1.35
CA ILE A 59 2.75 1.35 -0.63
C ILE A 59 3.44 0.00 -0.39
N PHE A 60 4.19 -0.47 -1.39
CA PHE A 60 4.94 -1.72 -1.32
C PHE A 60 6.10 -1.62 -0.33
N LEU A 61 6.90 -0.55 -0.41
CA LEU A 61 8.00 -0.31 0.53
C LEU A 61 7.50 -0.21 1.98
N ALA A 62 6.36 0.45 2.21
CA ALA A 62 5.75 0.54 3.53
C ALA A 62 5.30 -0.85 4.03
N GLY A 63 4.68 -1.66 3.18
CA GLY A 63 4.30 -3.03 3.53
C GLY A 63 5.51 -3.91 3.85
N THR A 64 6.55 -3.89 3.00
CA THR A 64 7.80 -4.63 3.24
C THR A 64 8.48 -4.21 4.54
N ALA A 65 8.51 -2.91 4.85
CA ALA A 65 9.07 -2.41 6.10
C ALA A 65 8.28 -2.90 7.33
N GLY A 66 6.95 -2.93 7.25
CA GLY A 66 6.08 -3.49 8.28
C GLY A 66 6.36 -4.97 8.51
N TRP A 67 6.42 -5.75 7.43
CA TRP A 67 6.72 -7.18 7.47
C TRP A 67 8.11 -7.48 8.08
N MET A 68 9.15 -6.74 7.66
CA MET A 68 10.50 -6.90 8.20
C MET A 68 10.52 -6.65 9.71
N LEU A 69 9.81 -5.63 10.19
CA LEU A 69 9.73 -5.38 11.63
C LEU A 69 8.90 -6.43 12.35
N GLY A 70 7.83 -6.94 11.74
CA GLY A 70 6.95 -7.94 12.35
C GLY A 70 7.58 -9.32 12.49
N THR A 71 8.43 -9.72 11.54
CA THR A 71 9.17 -11.00 11.56
C THR A 71 10.45 -10.97 12.39
N HIS A 72 10.89 -9.78 12.81
CA HIS A 72 12.09 -9.57 13.63
C HIS A 72 11.78 -9.02 15.04
N ALA A 73 10.50 -8.93 15.42
CA ALA A 73 10.02 -8.54 16.75
C ALA A 73 9.65 -9.78 17.58
#